data_AF-A0AAN4ZTE8-F1
#
_entry.id   AF-A0AAN4ZTE8-F1
#
_cell.length_a   1.000
_cell.length_b   1.000
_cell.length_c   1.000
_cell.angle_alpha   90.00
_cell.angle_beta   90.00
_cell.angle_gamma   90.00
#
_symmetry.space_group_name_H-M   'P 1'
#
loop_
_entity.id
_entity.type
_entity.pdbx_description
1 polymer ?
#
loop_
_entity_poly.entity_id
_entity_poly.type
_entity_poly.pdbx_seq_one_letter_code
_entity_poly.pdbx_strand_id
1 'polypeptide(L)'
;MAIINTIVNLGSSVMMPIIFFIVGLIFRMRPLKAFKAGMLVGVGFTGVSMVIDLMLNALGPASEAMLERLGLQLTVTDVGWGTASTIGWATPVMLITVIGFLVINATLLVLNITKTVNLDIFNYWIFLLVGAAIYAGTSNYWISIIAVWIIFILTLVVADITQPIVQKKFPNKDLSGLSFPHLTCLAWVPFGIVGNWICDHIPGIKKIKLDPETINSRFGILGEPISFGTIIGALMGVLAGYDISNIMTLAVNIAAAMYLLPIVIDVLVSGLVMVKDHVTNKLKKWFPKRKFYIGMDTALLLDDPSVLSTGLLLWFYVK
;
A
#
# COMPACT_ATOMS: atom_id res chain seq x y z
N MET A 1 22.37 15.47 -9.45
CA MET A 1 21.22 15.52 -10.38
C MET A 1 21.13 14.27 -11.25
N ALA A 2 22.16 13.93 -12.04
CA ALA A 2 22.11 12.75 -12.92
C ALA A 2 21.84 11.43 -12.19
N ILE A 3 22.62 11.08 -11.16
CA ILE A 3 22.48 9.78 -10.47
C ILE A 3 21.12 9.61 -9.77
N ILE A 4 20.60 10.66 -9.13
CA ILE A 4 19.30 10.61 -8.45
C ILE A 4 18.16 10.51 -9.48
N ASN A 5 18.20 11.28 -10.57
CA ASN A 5 17.21 11.16 -11.64
C ASN A 5 17.29 9.80 -12.34
N THR A 6 18.49 9.23 -12.52
CA THR A 6 18.65 7.87 -13.02
C THR A 6 17.99 6.86 -12.07
N ILE A 7 18.19 6.97 -10.75
CA ILE A 7 17.58 6.05 -9.77
C ILE A 7 16.05 6.18 -9.72
N VAL A 8 15.52 7.40 -9.79
CA VAL A 8 14.07 7.65 -9.79
C VAL A 8 13.42 7.14 -11.09
N ASN A 9 14.10 7.32 -12.23
CA ASN A 9 13.60 6.86 -13.53
C ASN A 9 13.65 5.33 -13.71
N LEU A 10 14.36 4.60 -12.84
CA LEU A 10 14.41 3.13 -12.88
C LEU A 10 13.12 2.48 -12.33
N GLY A 11 12.23 3.24 -11.70
CA GLY A 11 10.96 2.75 -11.17
C GLY A 11 11.07 2.02 -9.82
N SER A 12 9.92 1.74 -9.21
CA SER A 12 9.81 1.11 -7.88
C SER A 12 10.44 -0.28 -7.81
N SER A 13 10.31 -1.06 -8.89
CA SER A 13 10.82 -2.44 -9.00
C SER A 13 12.35 -2.54 -8.86
N VAL A 14 13.08 -1.51 -9.27
CA VAL A 14 14.55 -1.46 -9.19
C VAL A 14 15.01 -0.63 -7.97
N MET A 15 14.27 0.43 -7.63
CA MET A 15 14.64 1.31 -6.52
C MET A 15 14.53 0.60 -5.16
N MET A 16 13.48 -0.21 -4.94
CA MET A 16 13.26 -0.90 -3.68
C MET A 16 14.38 -1.90 -3.33
N PRO A 17 14.83 -2.79 -4.23
CA PRO A 17 16.00 -3.64 -4.00
C PRO A 17 17.25 -2.88 -3.57
N ILE A 18 17.55 -1.78 -4.24
CA ILE A 18 18.74 -0.97 -3.98
C ILE A 18 18.64 -0.33 -2.60
N ILE A 19 17.49 0.25 -2.24
CA ILE A 19 17.25 0.83 -0.92
C ILE A 19 17.42 -0.23 0.17
N PHE A 20 16.73 -1.37 0.05
CA PHE A 20 16.80 -2.43 1.06
C PHE A 20 18.20 -3.06 1.17
N PHE A 21 18.94 -3.14 0.05
CA PHE A 21 20.34 -3.54 0.06
C PHE A 21 21.21 -2.55 0.84
N ILE A 22 21.12 -1.25 0.53
CA ILE A 22 21.89 -0.19 1.19
C ILE A 22 21.55 -0.12 2.68
N VAL A 23 20.26 -0.15 3.03
CA VAL A 23 19.78 -0.20 4.42
C VAL A 23 20.37 -1.41 5.13
N GLY A 24 20.30 -2.59 4.52
CA GLY A 24 20.93 -3.81 5.07
C GLY A 24 22.41 -3.61 5.37
N LEU A 25 23.17 -3.00 4.46
CA LEU A 25 24.59 -2.70 4.65
C LEU A 25 24.86 -1.69 5.78
N ILE A 26 24.08 -0.61 5.86
CA ILE A 26 24.18 0.42 6.93
C ILE A 26 24.01 -0.23 8.31
N PHE A 27 23.05 -1.15 8.44
CA PHE A 27 22.81 -1.91 9.67
C PHE A 27 23.78 -3.10 9.85
N ARG A 28 24.87 -3.18 9.07
CA ARG A 28 25.90 -4.23 9.13
C ARG A 28 25.34 -5.65 8.93
N MET A 29 24.39 -5.79 8.01
CA MET A 29 23.95 -7.10 7.52
C MET A 29 25.03 -7.66 6.58
N ARG A 30 25.21 -8.98 6.55
CA ARG A 30 26.16 -9.61 5.62
C ARG A 30 25.77 -9.25 4.19
N PRO A 31 26.68 -8.80 3.32
CA PRO A 31 26.33 -8.30 1.98
C PRO A 31 25.47 -9.25 1.15
N LEU A 32 25.81 -10.56 1.13
CA LEU A 32 25.03 -11.57 0.42
C LEU A 32 23.60 -11.72 0.98
N LYS A 33 23.44 -11.58 2.30
CA LYS A 33 22.13 -11.66 2.95
C LYS A 33 21.30 -10.40 2.65
N ALA A 34 21.94 -9.22 2.67
CA ALA A 34 21.31 -7.97 2.29
C ALA A 34 20.88 -7.97 0.81
N PHE A 35 21.72 -8.51 -0.08
CA PHE A 35 21.41 -8.65 -1.50
C PHE A 35 20.21 -9.56 -1.71
N LYS A 36 20.20 -10.75 -1.09
CA LYS A 36 19.06 -11.67 -1.14
C LYS A 36 17.78 -11.00 -0.66
N ALA A 37 17.83 -10.28 0.47
CA ALA A 37 16.67 -9.59 1.01
C ALA A 37 16.15 -8.48 0.07
N GLY A 38 17.04 -7.63 -0.44
CA GLY A 38 16.68 -6.59 -1.41
C GLY A 38 16.08 -7.17 -2.69
N MET A 39 16.67 -8.23 -3.24
CA MET A 39 16.14 -8.89 -4.44
C MET A 39 14.76 -9.52 -4.21
N LEU A 40 14.51 -10.17 -3.06
CA LEU A 40 13.19 -10.69 -2.72
C LEU A 40 12.12 -9.57 -2.69
N VAL A 41 12.47 -8.40 -2.16
CA VAL A 41 11.59 -7.23 -2.17
C VAL A 41 11.31 -6.77 -3.60
N GLY A 42 12.32 -6.66 -4.47
CA GLY A 42 12.13 -6.25 -5.88
C GLY A 42 11.33 -7.23 -6.70
N VAL A 43 11.60 -8.53 -6.55
CA VAL A 43 10.84 -9.61 -7.21
C VAL A 43 9.39 -9.55 -6.74
N GLY A 44 9.17 -9.37 -5.43
CA GLY A 44 7.85 -9.15 -4.86
C GLY A 44 7.12 -7.96 -5.48
N PHE A 45 7.74 -6.78 -5.52
CA PHE A 45 7.15 -5.58 -6.14
C PHE A 45 6.84 -5.77 -7.63
N THR A 46 7.75 -6.43 -8.35
CA THR A 46 7.58 -6.72 -9.77
C THR A 46 6.38 -7.64 -10.00
N GLY A 47 6.26 -8.72 -9.23
CA GLY A 47 5.12 -9.61 -9.37
C GLY A 47 3.80 -8.99 -8.89
N VAL A 48 3.81 -8.15 -7.84
CA VAL A 48 2.61 -7.40 -7.41
C VAL A 48 2.16 -6.49 -8.56
N SER A 49 3.10 -5.80 -9.21
CA SER A 49 2.81 -4.96 -10.38
C SER A 49 2.22 -5.80 -11.53
N MET A 50 2.81 -6.96 -11.85
CA MET A 50 2.25 -7.86 -12.88
C MET A 50 0.81 -8.30 -12.59
N VAL A 51 0.51 -8.63 -11.33
CA VAL A 51 -0.85 -9.04 -10.94
C VAL A 51 -1.81 -7.85 -11.00
N ILE A 52 -1.40 -6.67 -10.53
CA ILE A 52 -2.21 -5.45 -10.64
C ILE A 52 -2.45 -5.10 -12.11
N ASP A 53 -1.43 -5.17 -12.97
CA ASP A 53 -1.54 -4.89 -14.39
C ASP A 53 -2.48 -5.88 -15.08
N LEU A 54 -2.44 -7.16 -14.71
CA LEU A 54 -3.42 -8.14 -15.17
C LEU A 54 -4.85 -7.71 -14.80
N MET A 55 -5.07 -7.24 -13.58
CA MET A 55 -6.38 -6.75 -13.14
C MET A 55 -6.80 -5.49 -13.88
N LEU A 56 -5.92 -4.49 -13.99
CA LEU A 56 -6.19 -3.22 -14.67
C LEU A 56 -6.53 -3.44 -16.14
N ASN A 57 -5.76 -4.28 -16.84
CA ASN A 57 -5.99 -4.59 -18.25
C ASN A 57 -7.28 -5.38 -18.49
N ALA A 58 -7.69 -6.22 -17.52
CA ALA A 58 -8.93 -6.97 -17.61
C ALA A 58 -10.16 -6.13 -17.21
N LEU A 59 -10.06 -5.35 -16.13
CA LEU A 59 -11.18 -4.61 -15.53
C LEU A 59 -11.40 -3.24 -16.15
N GLY A 60 -10.37 -2.57 -16.64
CA GLY A 60 -10.50 -1.23 -17.25
C GLY A 60 -11.52 -1.22 -18.39
N PRO A 61 -11.31 -2.01 -19.47
CA PRO A 61 -12.26 -2.07 -20.59
C PRO A 61 -13.66 -2.55 -20.18
N ALA A 62 -13.75 -3.46 -19.21
CA ALA A 62 -15.03 -3.98 -18.73
C ALA A 62 -15.81 -2.90 -17.96
N SER A 63 -15.11 -2.10 -17.16
CA SER A 63 -15.69 -1.00 -16.39
C SER A 63 -16.16 0.12 -17.33
N GLU A 64 -15.35 0.51 -18.32
CA GLU A 64 -15.75 1.49 -19.34
C GLU A 64 -17.01 1.04 -20.11
N ALA A 65 -17.02 -0.19 -20.62
CA ALA A 65 -18.17 -0.74 -21.35
C ALA A 65 -19.44 -0.81 -20.47
N MET A 66 -19.28 -1.17 -19.19
CA MET A 66 -20.38 -1.17 -18.23
C MET A 66 -20.93 0.25 -17.99
N LEU A 67 -20.07 1.25 -17.81
CA LEU A 67 -20.47 2.64 -17.58
C LEU A 67 -21.21 3.23 -18.78
N GLU A 68 -20.72 2.98 -20.00
CA GLU A 68 -21.40 3.39 -21.23
C GLU A 68 -22.79 2.76 -21.34
N ARG A 69 -22.90 1.46 -21.04
CA ARG A 69 -24.17 0.73 -21.12
C ARG A 69 -25.18 1.17 -20.06
N LEU A 70 -24.73 1.48 -18.85
CA LEU A 70 -25.57 1.94 -17.75
C LEU A 70 -25.90 3.45 -17.83
N GLY A 71 -25.35 4.16 -18.82
CA GLY A 71 -25.53 5.61 -18.96
C GLY A 71 -24.91 6.42 -17.82
N LEU A 72 -23.94 5.84 -17.10
CA LEU A 72 -23.28 6.46 -15.97
C LEU A 72 -22.14 7.37 -16.46
N GLN A 73 -22.34 8.68 -16.40
CA GLN A 73 -21.30 9.65 -16.73
C GLN A 73 -20.39 9.90 -15.52
N LEU A 74 -19.40 9.04 -15.32
CA LEU A 74 -18.31 9.32 -14.38
C LEU A 74 -17.32 10.30 -15.04
N THR A 75 -17.14 11.46 -14.41
CA THR A 75 -16.31 12.57 -14.93
C THR A 75 -14.82 12.42 -14.58
N VAL A 76 -14.49 11.58 -13.60
CA VAL A 76 -13.12 11.43 -13.08
C VAL A 76 -12.62 10.03 -13.40
N THR A 77 -11.53 9.96 -14.17
CA THR A 77 -10.80 8.73 -14.47
C THR A 77 -9.70 8.52 -13.44
N ASP A 78 -9.65 7.35 -12.81
CA ASP A 78 -8.56 6.93 -11.95
C ASP A 78 -7.39 6.44 -12.80
N VAL A 79 -6.38 7.30 -12.91
CA VAL A 79 -5.13 7.03 -13.64
C VAL A 79 -4.20 6.06 -12.91
N GLY A 80 -4.63 5.56 -11.75
CA GLY A 80 -3.90 4.64 -10.90
C GLY A 80 -2.75 5.28 -10.13
N TRP A 81 -2.26 4.55 -9.13
CA TRP A 81 -1.16 4.98 -8.28
C TRP A 81 0.17 5.12 -9.05
N GLY A 82 0.36 4.40 -10.16
CA GLY A 82 1.58 4.46 -10.98
C GLY A 82 1.80 5.86 -11.56
N THR A 83 0.77 6.40 -12.22
CA THR A 83 0.77 7.77 -12.76
C THR A 83 0.97 8.80 -11.65
N ALA A 84 0.22 8.64 -10.55
CA ALA A 84 0.31 9.53 -9.39
C ALA A 84 1.72 9.55 -8.77
N SER A 85 2.37 8.39 -8.67
CA SER A 85 3.74 8.28 -8.16
C SER A 85 4.76 8.95 -9.07
N THR A 86 4.59 8.83 -10.39
CA THR A 86 5.45 9.49 -11.38
C THR A 86 5.35 11.01 -11.27
N ILE A 87 4.13 11.54 -11.12
CA ILE A 87 3.90 12.97 -10.88
C ILE A 87 4.54 13.42 -9.57
N GLY A 88 4.34 12.66 -8.49
CA GLY A 88 4.93 12.93 -7.18
C GLY A 88 6.46 13.01 -7.26
N TRP A 89 7.12 12.04 -7.87
CA TRP A 89 8.58 12.03 -7.99
C TRP A 89 9.14 13.09 -8.95
N ALA A 90 8.37 13.52 -9.94
CA ALA A 90 8.77 14.55 -10.91
C ALA A 90 8.61 15.99 -10.38
N THR A 91 8.16 16.19 -9.13
CA THR A 91 7.89 17.52 -8.58
C THR A 91 9.16 18.34 -8.31
N PRO A 92 9.15 19.67 -8.54
CA PRO A 92 10.30 20.53 -8.26
C PRO A 92 10.69 20.58 -6.77
N VAL A 93 9.76 20.31 -5.85
CA VAL A 93 10.01 20.30 -4.40
C VAL A 93 10.68 19.01 -3.90
N MET A 94 10.86 18.00 -4.77
CA MET A 94 11.23 16.64 -4.40
C MET A 94 12.50 16.58 -3.55
N LEU A 95 13.60 17.17 -4.02
CA LEU A 95 14.92 16.96 -3.42
C LEU A 95 14.98 17.44 -1.95
N ILE A 96 14.56 18.68 -1.70
CA ILE A 96 14.59 19.26 -0.36
C ILE A 96 13.59 18.54 0.54
N THR A 97 12.42 18.19 0.00
CA THR A 97 11.38 17.50 0.76
C THR A 97 11.85 16.13 1.25
N VAL A 98 12.45 15.32 0.38
CA VAL A 98 12.96 13.98 0.70
C VAL A 98 14.11 14.03 1.70
N ILE A 99 15.08 14.93 1.51
CA ILE A 99 16.17 15.13 2.49
C ILE A 99 15.58 15.52 3.84
N GLY A 100 14.60 16.44 3.83
CA GLY A 100 13.87 16.85 5.02
C GLY A 100 13.17 15.70 5.72
N PHE A 101 12.52 14.78 5.00
CA PHE A 101 11.91 13.60 5.61
C PHE A 101 12.89 12.71 6.37
N LEU A 102 14.07 12.47 5.79
CA LEU A 102 15.11 11.68 6.45
C LEU A 102 15.61 12.38 7.72
N VAL A 103 15.86 13.69 7.63
CA VAL A 103 16.28 14.51 8.79
C VAL A 103 15.19 14.53 9.86
N ILE A 104 13.95 14.82 9.48
CA ILE A 104 12.81 14.85 10.40
C ILE A 104 12.62 13.50 11.09
N ASN A 105 12.65 12.39 10.35
CA ASN A 105 12.50 11.08 10.95
C ASN A 105 13.64 10.78 11.94
N ALA A 106 14.89 11.08 11.58
CA ALA A 106 16.03 10.95 12.49
C ALA A 106 15.89 11.84 13.74
N THR A 107 15.47 13.11 13.57
CA THR A 107 15.25 14.06 14.67
C THR A 107 14.15 13.59 15.62
N LEU A 108 12.99 13.17 15.09
CA LEU A 108 11.89 12.66 15.91
C LEU A 108 12.28 11.40 16.70
N LEU A 109 13.09 10.53 16.09
CA LEU A 109 13.64 9.35 16.76
C LEU A 109 14.59 9.75 17.89
N VAL A 110 15.54 10.68 17.65
CA VAL A 110 16.47 11.16 18.68
C VAL A 110 15.71 11.81 19.84
N LEU A 111 14.71 12.64 19.54
CA LEU A 111 13.88 13.35 20.52
C LEU A 111 12.85 12.45 21.23
N ASN A 112 12.74 11.18 20.86
CA ASN A 112 11.77 10.23 21.45
C ASN A 112 10.29 10.55 21.18
N ILE A 113 10.01 11.35 20.15
CA ILE A 113 8.64 11.71 19.80
C ILE A 113 7.99 10.54 19.07
N THR A 114 8.74 9.86 18.21
CA THR A 114 8.27 8.68 17.46
C THR A 114 9.17 7.46 17.68
N LYS A 115 8.61 6.27 17.45
CA LYS A 115 9.29 4.96 17.50
C LYS A 115 9.50 4.37 16.12
N THR A 116 8.75 4.85 15.11
CA THR A 116 8.88 4.43 13.71
C THR A 116 10.14 4.97 13.03
N VAL A 117 11.01 4.05 12.59
CA VAL A 117 12.06 4.28 11.61
C VAL A 117 11.47 4.05 10.22
N ASN A 118 11.21 5.11 9.46
CA ASN A 118 10.58 4.97 8.16
C ASN A 118 11.64 4.62 7.11
N LEU A 119 11.63 3.38 6.63
CA LEU A 119 12.58 2.87 5.64
C LEU A 119 11.97 2.81 4.23
N ASP A 120 10.70 3.15 4.11
CA ASP A 120 9.95 3.11 2.86
C ASP A 120 10.02 4.45 2.13
N ILE A 121 11.16 4.67 1.49
CA ILE A 121 11.44 5.91 0.75
C ILE A 121 10.59 5.99 -0.52
N PHE A 122 10.20 4.86 -1.12
CA PHE A 122 9.38 4.90 -2.33
C PHE A 122 8.05 5.61 -2.06
N ASN A 123 7.40 5.29 -0.94
CA ASN A 123 6.11 5.89 -0.59
C ASN A 123 6.15 7.38 -0.23
N TYR A 124 7.33 8.02 -0.29
CA TYR A 124 7.42 9.48 -0.26
C TYR A 124 6.68 10.13 -1.44
N TRP A 125 6.46 9.41 -2.54
CA TRP A 125 5.70 9.90 -3.69
C TRP A 125 4.32 10.46 -3.31
N ILE A 126 3.66 9.90 -2.29
CA ILE A 126 2.33 10.33 -1.85
C ILE A 126 2.38 11.72 -1.23
N PHE A 127 3.38 11.94 -0.37
CA PHE A 127 3.61 13.23 0.25
C PHE A 127 4.08 14.25 -0.79
N LEU A 128 4.92 13.82 -1.73
CA LEU A 128 5.39 14.65 -2.83
C LEU A 128 4.26 15.03 -3.79
N LEU A 129 3.27 14.16 -4.00
CA LEU A 129 2.08 14.46 -4.79
C LEU A 129 1.23 15.54 -4.11
N VAL A 130 1.02 15.44 -2.79
CA VAL A 130 0.37 16.51 -2.01
C VAL A 130 1.18 17.80 -2.10
N GLY A 131 2.50 17.72 -2.00
CA GLY A 131 3.39 18.86 -2.21
C GLY A 131 3.27 19.47 -3.60
N ALA A 132 3.20 18.65 -4.64
CA ALA A 132 3.00 19.08 -6.02
C ALA A 132 1.66 19.80 -6.17
N ALA A 133 0.59 19.30 -5.56
CA ALA A 133 -0.72 19.94 -5.57
C ALA A 133 -0.70 21.30 -4.86
N ILE A 134 -0.08 21.39 -3.67
CA ILE A 134 0.05 22.66 -2.93
C ILE A 134 0.89 23.65 -3.75
N TYR A 135 1.99 23.19 -4.36
CA TYR A 135 2.83 24.03 -5.19
C TYR A 135 2.09 24.53 -6.43
N ALA A 136 1.32 23.67 -7.10
CA ALA A 136 0.51 24.05 -8.25
C ALA A 136 -0.56 25.09 -7.90
N GLY A 137 -1.19 24.96 -6.72
CA GLY A 137 -2.22 25.91 -6.27
C GLY A 137 -1.68 27.23 -5.73
N THR A 138 -0.50 27.23 -5.09
CA THR A 138 0.05 28.42 -4.40
C THR A 138 1.17 29.11 -5.18
N SER A 139 1.78 28.43 -6.15
CA SER A 139 3.03 28.82 -6.81
C SER A 139 4.19 29.12 -5.85
N ASN A 140 4.10 28.67 -4.59
CA ASN A 140 5.09 28.96 -3.56
C ASN A 140 5.83 27.69 -3.14
N TYR A 141 7.12 27.67 -3.46
CA TYR A 141 8.03 26.54 -3.21
C TYR A 141 8.14 26.19 -1.72
N TRP A 142 8.31 27.18 -0.85
CA TRP A 142 8.57 26.97 0.58
C TRP A 142 7.31 26.56 1.35
N ILE A 143 6.15 27.12 1.00
CA ILE A 143 4.88 26.75 1.62
C ILE A 143 4.59 25.27 1.37
N SER A 144 4.81 24.79 0.14
CA SER A 144 4.65 23.38 -0.20
C SER A 144 5.54 22.47 0.66
N ILE A 145 6.84 22.77 0.76
CA ILE A 145 7.79 21.97 1.54
C ILE A 145 7.40 21.91 3.02
N ILE A 146 7.14 23.06 3.63
CA ILE A 146 6.83 23.15 5.07
C ILE A 146 5.52 22.41 5.36
N ALA A 147 4.48 22.61 4.55
CA ALA A 147 3.21 21.91 4.71
C ALA A 147 3.39 20.39 4.63
N VAL A 148 4.15 19.92 3.65
CA VAL A 148 4.42 18.49 3.46
C VAL A 148 5.24 17.89 4.61
N TRP A 149 6.22 18.62 5.14
CA TRP A 149 6.95 18.20 6.34
C TRP A 149 6.06 18.07 7.56
N ILE A 150 5.13 19.00 7.77
CA ILE A 150 4.16 18.92 8.86
C ILE A 150 3.28 17.68 8.69
N ILE A 151 2.76 17.44 7.48
CA ILE A 151 1.95 16.26 7.17
C ILE A 151 2.73 14.96 7.43
N PHE A 152 4.02 14.93 7.09
CA PHE A 152 4.88 13.78 7.33
C PHE A 152 5.11 13.53 8.84
N ILE A 153 5.33 14.58 9.64
CA ILE A 153 5.44 14.47 11.10
C ILE A 153 4.16 13.87 11.68
N LEU A 154 3.00 14.42 11.30
CA LEU A 154 1.70 13.93 11.75
C LEU A 154 1.51 12.47 11.37
N THR A 155 1.88 12.10 10.14
CA THR A 155 1.80 10.70 9.66
C THR A 155 2.62 9.76 10.53
N LEU A 156 3.86 10.11 10.88
CA LEU A 156 4.68 9.25 11.74
C LEU A 156 4.08 9.07 13.15
N VAL A 157 3.51 10.14 13.71
CA VAL A 157 2.84 10.09 15.02
C VAL A 157 1.59 9.20 14.95
N VAL A 158 0.76 9.37 13.92
CA VAL A 158 -0.45 8.54 13.73
C VAL A 158 -0.07 7.08 13.45
N ALA A 159 1.01 6.82 12.72
CA ALA A 159 1.52 5.47 12.49
C ALA A 159 1.89 4.75 13.79
N ASP A 160 2.56 5.46 14.72
CA ASP A 160 2.89 4.91 16.04
C ASP A 160 1.65 4.62 16.90
N ILE A 161 0.65 5.51 16.86
CA ILE A 161 -0.60 5.36 17.62
C ILE A 161 -1.42 4.17 17.08
N THR A 162 -1.46 4.02 15.77
CA THR A 162 -2.27 2.98 15.10
C THR A 162 -1.58 1.62 15.09
N GLN A 163 -0.25 1.57 15.21
CA GLN A 163 0.53 0.32 15.25
C GLN A 163 -0.05 -0.79 16.16
N PRO A 164 -0.34 -0.55 17.46
CA PRO A 164 -0.87 -1.60 18.33
C PRO A 164 -2.28 -2.05 17.93
N ILE A 165 -3.06 -1.18 17.28
CA ILE A 165 -4.41 -1.51 16.82
C ILE A 165 -4.33 -2.41 15.59
N VAL A 166 -3.49 -2.05 14.62
CA VAL A 166 -3.25 -2.86 13.42
C VAL A 166 -2.71 -4.24 13.79
N GLN A 167 -1.74 -4.30 14.71
CA GLN A 167 -1.17 -5.57 15.17
C GLN A 167 -2.23 -6.48 15.82
N LYS A 168 -3.20 -5.93 16.56
CA LYS A 168 -4.30 -6.72 17.13
C LYS A 168 -5.29 -7.22 16.08
N LYS A 169 -5.47 -6.46 14.99
CA LYS A 169 -6.45 -6.77 13.94
C LYS A 169 -5.97 -7.85 12.97
N PHE A 170 -4.65 -8.01 12.82
CA PHE A 170 -4.04 -9.04 11.97
C PHE A 170 -3.23 -10.04 12.82
N PRO A 171 -3.87 -10.86 13.68
CA PRO A 171 -3.17 -11.75 14.61
C PRO A 171 -2.40 -12.88 13.89
N ASN A 172 -2.82 -13.23 12.67
CA ASN A 172 -2.21 -14.30 11.87
C ASN A 172 -0.92 -13.86 11.16
N LYS A 173 -0.53 -12.58 11.27
CA LYS A 173 0.67 -12.02 10.64
C LYS A 173 1.67 -11.56 11.69
N ASP A 174 2.97 -11.84 11.51
CA ASP A 174 4.03 -11.27 12.35
C ASP A 174 4.31 -9.79 11.98
N LEU A 175 3.33 -8.94 12.25
CA LEU A 175 3.45 -7.48 12.16
C LEU A 175 4.11 -6.89 13.41
N SER A 176 4.64 -7.74 14.29
CA SER A 176 5.33 -7.26 15.48
C SER A 176 6.57 -6.46 15.07
N GLY A 177 6.64 -5.22 15.56
CA GLY A 177 7.72 -4.31 15.21
C GLY A 177 7.53 -3.57 13.87
N LEU A 178 6.41 -3.75 13.16
CA LEU A 178 6.09 -3.01 11.94
C LEU A 178 5.08 -1.90 12.21
N SER A 179 5.21 -0.80 11.49
CA SER A 179 4.28 0.34 11.46
C SER A 179 4.06 0.77 10.01
N PHE A 180 2.95 1.43 9.73
CA PHE A 180 2.54 1.75 8.36
C PHE A 180 2.39 3.27 8.16
N PRO A 181 3.50 4.02 7.98
CA PRO A 181 3.48 5.47 7.83
C PRO A 181 3.06 5.91 6.42
N HIS A 182 1.90 5.43 5.96
CA HIS A 182 1.39 5.64 4.62
C HIS A 182 0.23 6.66 4.65
N LEU A 183 0.44 7.84 4.07
CA LEU A 183 -0.51 8.96 4.21
C LEU A 183 -1.92 8.60 3.74
N THR A 184 -2.06 7.91 2.61
CA THR A 184 -3.40 7.52 2.11
C THR A 184 -4.13 6.63 3.11
N CYS A 185 -3.45 5.65 3.71
CA CYS A 185 -4.08 4.75 4.70
C CYS A 185 -4.44 5.51 5.98
N LEU A 186 -3.51 6.30 6.50
CA LEU A 186 -3.69 6.99 7.78
C LEU A 186 -4.70 8.13 7.70
N ALA A 187 -4.85 8.77 6.54
CA ALA A 187 -5.89 9.77 6.30
C ALA A 187 -7.31 9.18 6.44
N TRP A 188 -7.50 7.89 6.14
CA TRP A 188 -8.79 7.21 6.29
C TRP A 188 -9.07 6.69 7.70
N VAL A 189 -8.07 6.69 8.61
CA VAL A 189 -8.24 6.16 9.97
C VAL A 189 -9.36 6.86 10.76
N PRO A 190 -9.46 8.21 10.80
CA PRO A 190 -10.58 8.87 11.49
C PRO A 190 -11.94 8.46 10.94
N PHE A 191 -12.07 8.37 9.61
CA PHE A 191 -13.30 7.94 8.94
C PHE A 191 -13.63 6.48 9.27
N GLY A 192 -12.63 5.59 9.33
CA GLY A 192 -12.81 4.21 9.76
C GLY A 192 -13.28 4.08 11.21
N ILE A 193 -12.74 4.91 12.12
CA ILE A 193 -13.17 4.94 13.53
C ILE A 193 -14.61 5.42 13.64
N VAL A 194 -14.96 6.51 12.96
CA VAL A 194 -16.33 7.05 12.95
C VAL A 194 -17.30 6.07 12.32
N GLY A 195 -16.92 5.45 11.19
CA GLY A 195 -17.73 4.43 10.52
C GLY A 195 -18.01 3.22 11.42
N ASN A 196 -16.98 2.70 12.09
CA ASN A 196 -17.16 1.63 13.07
C ASN A 196 -18.09 2.06 14.22
N TRP A 197 -17.91 3.27 14.75
CA TRP A 197 -18.76 3.80 15.81
C TRP A 197 -20.23 3.86 15.38
N ILE A 198 -20.52 4.32 14.16
CA ILE A 198 -21.88 4.34 13.60
C ILE A 198 -22.44 2.92 13.49
N CYS A 199 -21.68 1.99 12.88
CA CYS A 199 -22.10 0.59 12.73
C CYS A 199 -22.39 -0.10 14.07
N ASP A 200 -21.59 0.20 15.10
CA ASP A 200 -21.75 -0.35 16.45
C ASP A 200 -22.98 0.20 17.20
N HIS A 201 -23.51 1.35 16.78
CA HIS A 201 -24.68 1.99 17.40
C HIS A 201 -26.00 1.67 16.68
N ILE A 202 -25.98 1.12 15.47
CA ILE A 202 -27.19 0.72 14.75
C ILE A 202 -27.60 -0.71 15.15
N PRO A 203 -28.74 -0.89 15.86
CA PRO A 203 -29.23 -2.22 16.20
C PRO A 203 -29.62 -2.98 14.94
N GLY A 204 -28.98 -4.14 14.70
CA GLY A 204 -29.12 -4.93 13.47
C GLY A 204 -27.79 -5.06 12.73
N ILE A 205 -27.19 -3.94 12.33
CA ILE A 205 -25.89 -3.90 11.62
C ILE A 205 -24.76 -4.40 12.53
N LYS A 206 -24.79 -4.07 13.81
CA LYS A 206 -23.85 -4.60 14.81
C LYS A 206 -23.75 -6.14 14.85
N LYS A 207 -24.82 -6.85 14.46
CA LYS A 207 -24.88 -8.31 14.44
C LYS A 207 -24.44 -8.93 13.12
N ILE A 208 -24.27 -8.10 12.07
CA ILE A 208 -23.83 -8.54 10.75
C ILE A 208 -22.32 -8.74 10.78
N LYS A 209 -21.88 -9.99 10.74
CA LYS A 209 -20.49 -10.39 10.57
C LYS A 209 -20.28 -10.82 9.12
N LEU A 210 -19.77 -9.88 8.31
CA LEU A 210 -19.36 -10.09 6.92
C LEU A 210 -17.83 -10.17 6.82
N ASP A 211 -17.19 -10.80 7.79
CA ASP A 211 -15.80 -11.20 7.67
C ASP A 211 -15.68 -12.35 6.65
N PRO A 212 -14.61 -12.39 5.86
CA PRO A 212 -14.36 -13.46 4.90
C PRO A 212 -14.38 -14.84 5.55
N GLU A 213 -13.97 -14.99 6.82
CA GLU A 213 -14.05 -16.26 7.56
C GLU A 213 -15.51 -16.71 7.82
N THR A 214 -16.39 -15.79 8.22
CA THR A 214 -17.84 -16.06 8.35
C THR A 214 -18.52 -16.30 7.00
N ILE A 215 -18.09 -15.60 5.94
CA ILE A 215 -18.58 -15.85 4.57
C ILE A 215 -18.09 -17.22 4.08
N ASN A 216 -16.81 -17.56 4.27
CA ASN A 216 -16.23 -18.87 3.96
C ASN A 216 -16.93 -20.01 4.70
N SER A 217 -17.22 -19.84 6.00
CA SER A 217 -17.90 -20.88 6.79
C SER A 217 -19.38 -21.06 6.42
N ARG A 218 -20.04 -20.06 5.85
CA ARG A 218 -21.44 -20.16 5.37
C ARG A 218 -21.58 -20.58 3.92
N PHE A 219 -20.66 -20.15 3.05
CA PHE A 219 -20.73 -20.34 1.60
C PHE A 219 -19.70 -21.37 1.07
N GLY A 220 -18.86 -21.93 1.94
CA GLY A 220 -17.88 -22.96 1.60
C GLY A 220 -16.91 -22.48 0.51
N ILE A 221 -16.76 -23.29 -0.54
CA ILE A 221 -15.89 -23.04 -1.69
C ILE A 221 -16.16 -21.66 -2.33
N LEU A 222 -17.38 -21.12 -2.25
CA LEU A 222 -17.73 -19.82 -2.85
C LEU A 222 -17.14 -18.62 -2.12
N GLY A 223 -16.67 -18.77 -0.87
CA GLY A 223 -16.02 -17.69 -0.14
C GLY A 223 -14.52 -17.56 -0.43
N GLU A 224 -13.91 -18.58 -1.06
CA GLU A 224 -12.48 -18.55 -1.35
C GLU A 224 -12.15 -17.40 -2.30
N PRO A 225 -10.97 -16.75 -2.16
CA PRO A 225 -10.57 -15.64 -3.02
C PRO A 225 -10.72 -15.92 -4.52
N ILE A 226 -10.42 -17.16 -4.97
CA ILE A 226 -10.60 -17.60 -6.36
C ILE A 226 -12.08 -17.53 -6.77
N SER A 227 -12.96 -18.13 -5.98
CA SER A 227 -14.39 -18.21 -6.29
C SER A 227 -15.04 -16.84 -6.26
N PHE A 228 -14.67 -16.01 -5.28
CA PHE A 228 -15.13 -14.64 -5.18
C PHE A 228 -14.70 -13.80 -6.39
N GLY A 229 -13.43 -13.92 -6.81
CA GLY A 229 -12.93 -13.25 -8.01
C GLY A 229 -13.61 -13.71 -9.29
N THR A 230 -13.90 -15.01 -9.38
CA THR A 230 -14.63 -15.59 -10.51
C THR A 230 -16.03 -15.01 -10.61
N ILE A 231 -16.77 -14.97 -9.49
CA ILE A 231 -18.14 -14.44 -9.44
C ILE A 231 -18.17 -12.96 -9.81
N ILE A 232 -17.29 -12.16 -9.22
CA ILE A 232 -17.22 -10.72 -9.49
C ILE A 232 -16.85 -10.47 -10.96
N GLY A 233 -15.82 -11.14 -11.48
CA GLY A 233 -15.41 -10.97 -12.87
C GLY A 233 -16.51 -11.37 -13.86
N ALA A 234 -17.24 -12.46 -13.58
CA ALA A 234 -18.37 -12.88 -14.40
C ALA A 234 -19.53 -11.86 -14.37
N LEU A 235 -19.90 -11.38 -13.17
CA LEU A 235 -20.93 -10.34 -13.02
C LEU A 235 -20.55 -9.07 -13.76
N MET A 236 -19.28 -8.63 -13.66
CA MET A 236 -18.79 -7.47 -14.38
C MET A 236 -18.87 -7.66 -15.90
N GLY A 237 -18.49 -8.83 -16.42
CA GLY A 237 -18.60 -9.11 -17.84
C GLY A 237 -20.05 -9.05 -18.35
N VAL A 238 -21.00 -9.56 -17.56
CA VAL A 238 -22.44 -9.50 -17.88
C VAL A 238 -22.93 -8.05 -17.91
N LEU A 239 -22.56 -7.25 -16.91
CA LEU A 239 -22.92 -5.83 -16.83
C LEU A 239 -22.27 -5.00 -17.95
N ALA A 240 -21.04 -5.33 -18.33
CA ALA A 240 -20.32 -4.76 -19.47
C ALA A 240 -20.96 -5.15 -20.83
N GLY A 241 -21.79 -6.19 -20.87
CA GLY A 241 -22.38 -6.69 -22.10
C GLY A 241 -21.47 -7.49 -23.00
N TYR A 242 -20.46 -8.10 -22.40
CA TYR A 242 -19.55 -9.00 -23.10
C TYR A 242 -20.28 -10.28 -23.53
N ASP A 243 -19.80 -10.92 -24.59
CA ASP A 243 -20.23 -12.26 -24.97
C ASP A 243 -19.72 -13.29 -23.94
N ILE A 244 -20.29 -14.51 -23.99
CA ILE A 244 -19.98 -15.57 -23.03
C ILE A 244 -18.48 -15.87 -22.96
N SER A 245 -17.75 -15.80 -24.07
CA SER A 245 -16.30 -16.05 -24.07
C SER A 245 -15.56 -14.98 -23.29
N ASN A 246 -15.85 -13.71 -23.55
CA ASN A 246 -15.22 -12.59 -22.85
C ASN A 246 -15.62 -12.50 -21.37
N ILE A 247 -16.85 -12.88 -21.02
CA ILE A 247 -17.27 -13.02 -19.61
C ILE A 247 -16.42 -14.06 -18.89
N MET A 248 -16.23 -15.25 -19.48
CA MET A 248 -15.42 -16.30 -18.87
C MET A 248 -13.94 -15.90 -18.76
N THR A 249 -13.38 -15.26 -19.78
CA THR A 249 -12.00 -14.75 -19.74
C THR A 249 -11.81 -13.73 -18.62
N LEU A 250 -12.75 -12.79 -18.47
CA LEU A 250 -12.71 -11.80 -17.39
C LEU A 250 -12.76 -12.50 -16.02
N ALA A 251 -13.72 -13.41 -15.82
CA ALA A 251 -13.87 -14.17 -14.59
C ALA A 251 -12.57 -14.89 -14.18
N VAL A 252 -11.91 -15.57 -15.13
CA VAL A 252 -10.66 -16.29 -14.88
C VAL A 252 -9.52 -15.33 -14.57
N ASN A 253 -9.39 -14.21 -15.28
CA ASN A 253 -8.33 -13.23 -15.03
C ASN A 253 -8.44 -12.61 -13.63
N ILE A 254 -9.65 -12.30 -13.17
CA ILE A 254 -9.87 -11.74 -11.82
C ILE A 254 -9.61 -12.79 -10.75
N ALA A 255 -10.07 -14.02 -10.96
CA ALA A 255 -9.79 -15.14 -10.06
C ALA A 255 -8.29 -15.41 -9.93
N ALA A 256 -7.57 -15.42 -11.07
CA ALA A 256 -6.12 -15.60 -11.10
C ALA A 256 -5.42 -14.49 -10.33
N ALA A 257 -5.81 -13.23 -10.52
CA ALA A 257 -5.21 -12.13 -9.80
C ALA A 257 -5.46 -12.20 -8.28
N MET A 258 -6.69 -12.52 -7.87
CA MET A 258 -7.03 -12.70 -6.45
C MET A 258 -6.23 -13.83 -5.78
N TYR A 259 -5.90 -14.87 -6.54
CA TYR A 259 -5.10 -15.99 -6.03
C TYR A 259 -3.59 -15.71 -6.01
N LEU A 260 -3.07 -15.08 -7.07
CA LEU A 260 -1.65 -14.83 -7.23
C LEU A 260 -1.16 -13.69 -6.35
N LEU A 261 -1.99 -12.68 -6.09
CA LEU A 261 -1.59 -11.49 -5.33
C LEU A 261 -1.06 -11.83 -3.93
N PRO A 262 -1.75 -12.66 -3.09
CA PRO A 262 -1.20 -13.09 -1.80
C PRO A 262 0.15 -13.79 -1.91
N ILE A 263 0.32 -14.69 -2.89
CA ILE A 263 1.55 -15.47 -3.07
C ILE A 263 2.75 -14.56 -3.35
N VAL A 264 2.55 -13.54 -4.18
CA VAL A 264 3.63 -12.60 -4.49
C VAL A 264 3.91 -11.66 -3.31
N ILE A 265 2.87 -11.23 -2.59
CA ILE A 265 3.04 -10.44 -1.38
C ILE A 265 3.86 -11.21 -0.34
N ASP A 266 3.66 -12.52 -0.20
CA ASP A 266 4.47 -13.34 0.72
C ASP A 266 5.97 -13.33 0.36
N VAL A 267 6.30 -13.36 -0.94
CA VAL A 267 7.68 -13.20 -1.41
C VAL A 267 8.24 -11.84 -0.98
N LEU A 268 7.46 -10.78 -1.17
CA LEU A 268 7.81 -9.42 -0.76
C LEU A 268 8.05 -9.37 0.76
N VAL A 269 7.09 -9.83 1.56
CA VAL A 269 7.14 -9.89 3.03
C VAL A 269 8.38 -10.66 3.49
N SER A 270 8.72 -11.78 2.85
CA SER A 270 9.89 -12.59 3.24
C SER A 270 11.21 -11.81 3.14
N GLY A 271 11.36 -10.96 2.11
CA GLY A 271 12.52 -10.07 1.96
C GLY A 271 12.55 -8.99 3.05
N LEU A 272 11.39 -8.40 3.33
CA LEU A 272 11.23 -7.36 4.33
C LEU A 272 11.50 -7.87 5.75
N VAL A 273 10.95 -9.04 6.13
CA VAL A 273 11.18 -9.67 7.43
C VAL A 273 12.66 -9.92 7.65
N MET A 274 13.39 -10.33 6.61
CA MET A 274 14.83 -10.57 6.70
C MET A 274 15.62 -9.30 7.07
N VAL A 275 15.23 -8.15 6.54
CA VAL A 275 15.81 -6.84 6.89
C VAL A 275 15.29 -6.37 8.25
N LYS A 276 13.99 -6.51 8.49
CA LYS A 276 13.31 -6.15 9.75
C LYS A 276 14.01 -6.76 10.95
N ASP A 277 14.23 -8.06 10.92
CA ASP A 277 14.80 -8.79 12.05
C ASP A 277 16.25 -8.37 12.30
N HIS A 278 17.02 -8.13 11.24
CA HIS A 278 18.41 -7.68 11.37
C HIS A 278 18.48 -6.26 11.93
N VAL A 279 17.70 -5.33 11.39
CA VAL A 279 17.61 -3.94 11.84
C VAL A 279 17.12 -3.90 13.30
N THR A 280 16.04 -4.62 13.63
CA THR A 280 15.49 -4.67 14.99
C THR A 280 16.50 -5.21 15.99
N ASN A 281 17.22 -6.28 15.65
CA ASN A 281 18.25 -6.84 16.53
C ASN A 281 19.43 -5.88 16.72
N LYS A 282 19.79 -5.10 15.71
CA LYS A 282 20.84 -4.07 15.81
C LYS A 282 20.39 -2.88 16.64
N LEU A 283 19.18 -2.38 16.40
CA LEU A 283 18.60 -1.30 17.19
C LEU A 283 18.44 -1.69 18.66
N LYS A 284 18.02 -2.93 18.97
CA LYS A 284 17.99 -3.44 20.35
C LYS A 284 19.39 -3.47 20.99
N LYS A 285 20.45 -3.74 20.23
CA LYS A 285 21.83 -3.71 20.74
C LYS A 285 22.32 -2.29 20.99
N TRP A 286 21.99 -1.35 20.11
CA TRP A 286 22.40 0.06 20.24
C TRP A 286 21.57 0.82 21.28
N PHE A 287 20.28 0.48 21.40
CA PHE A 287 19.30 1.16 22.24
C PHE A 287 18.42 0.17 23.00
N PRO A 288 18.98 -0.57 23.98
CA PRO A 288 18.31 -1.69 24.65
C PRO A 288 17.05 -1.30 25.43
N LYS A 289 16.92 -0.04 25.85
CA LYS A 289 15.76 0.47 26.59
C LYS A 289 14.65 1.01 25.68
N ARG A 290 14.82 1.00 24.35
CA ARG A 290 13.85 1.58 23.41
C ARG A 290 13.20 0.54 22.52
N LYS A 291 11.90 0.71 22.32
CA LYS A 291 11.12 -0.02 21.33
C LYS A 291 11.12 0.77 20.03
N PHE A 292 11.48 0.11 18.94
CA PHE A 292 11.43 0.68 17.60
C PHE A 292 10.38 -0.05 16.77
N TYR A 293 9.78 0.69 15.85
CA TYR A 293 8.98 0.15 14.77
C TYR A 293 9.69 0.43 13.45
N ILE A 294 9.49 -0.44 12.47
CA ILE A 294 9.99 -0.23 11.12
C ILE A 294 8.79 0.19 10.27
N GLY A 295 8.90 1.36 9.65
CA GLY A 295 7.90 1.93 8.76
C GLY A 295 7.98 1.27 7.39
N MET A 296 6.87 0.68 6.95
CA MET A 296 6.77 -0.13 5.73
C MET A 296 5.47 0.15 4.98
N ASP A 297 5.42 -0.33 3.73
CA ASP A 297 4.27 -0.21 2.83
C ASP A 297 3.03 -0.93 3.39
N THR A 298 1.85 -0.32 3.19
CA THR A 298 0.55 -0.93 3.50
C THR A 298 0.18 -2.10 2.59
N ALA A 299 0.89 -2.29 1.47
CA ALA A 299 0.75 -3.43 0.57
C ALA A 299 0.86 -4.79 1.31
N LEU A 300 1.57 -4.82 2.45
CA LEU A 300 1.68 -5.99 3.33
C LEU A 300 0.36 -6.39 4.01
N LEU A 301 -0.67 -5.56 3.87
CA LEU A 301 -2.01 -5.83 4.38
C LEU A 301 -2.97 -6.26 3.26
N LEU A 302 -2.56 -6.17 1.99
CA LEU A 302 -3.43 -6.45 0.84
C LEU A 302 -3.76 -7.93 0.68
N ASP A 303 -2.94 -8.85 1.19
CA ASP A 303 -3.23 -10.28 1.17
C ASP A 303 -4.34 -10.68 2.16
N ASP A 304 -4.85 -9.74 2.97
CA ASP A 304 -6.05 -10.00 3.77
C ASP A 304 -7.31 -10.08 2.88
N PRO A 305 -8.08 -11.19 2.94
CA PRO A 305 -9.23 -11.36 2.08
C PRO A 305 -10.29 -10.26 2.23
N SER A 306 -10.44 -9.65 3.42
CA SER A 306 -11.41 -8.57 3.64
C SER A 306 -11.02 -7.31 2.88
N VAL A 307 -9.72 -7.03 2.84
CA VAL A 307 -9.15 -5.89 2.14
C VAL A 307 -9.30 -6.08 0.63
N LEU A 308 -8.98 -7.27 0.11
CA LEU A 308 -9.15 -7.60 -1.32
C LEU A 308 -10.61 -7.49 -1.76
N SER A 309 -11.53 -8.13 -1.03
CA SER A 309 -12.94 -8.14 -1.39
C SER A 309 -13.55 -6.75 -1.36
N THR A 310 -13.20 -5.92 -0.36
CA THR A 310 -13.68 -4.54 -0.29
C THR A 310 -13.09 -3.70 -1.43
N GLY A 311 -11.81 -3.87 -1.76
CA GLY A 311 -11.17 -3.17 -2.88
C GLY A 311 -11.85 -3.47 -4.22
N LEU A 312 -12.18 -4.74 -4.49
CA LEU A 312 -12.90 -5.16 -5.68
C LEU A 312 -14.31 -4.58 -5.75
N LEU A 313 -15.03 -4.54 -4.63
CA LEU A 313 -16.38 -3.95 -4.57
C LEU A 313 -16.37 -2.44 -4.81
N LEU A 314 -15.30 -1.74 -4.41
CA LEU A 314 -15.15 -0.32 -4.68
C LEU A 314 -14.75 -0.03 -6.13
N TRP A 315 -14.14 -0.99 -6.82
CA TRP A 315 -13.76 -0.86 -8.23
C TRP A 315 -14.98 -0.59 -9.13
N PHE A 316 -16.17 -1.07 -8.78
CA PHE A 316 -17.42 -0.78 -9.51
C PHE A 316 -17.74 0.72 -9.66
N TYR A 317 -17.13 1.59 -8.84
CA TYR A 317 -17.40 3.02 -8.79
C TYR A 317 -16.31 3.89 -9.42
N VAL A 318 -15.33 3.27 -10.09
CA VAL A 318 -14.15 3.95 -10.62
C VAL A 318 -14.12 3.81 -12.15
N LYS A 319 -13.87 4.92 -12.84
CA LYS A 319 -13.69 4.98 -14.29
C LYS A 319 -12.21 4.92 -14.63
#